data_AF-A0A2D6KGV6-F1
#
_entry.id   AF-A0A2D6KGV6-F1
#
_cell.length_a   1.000
_cell.length_b   1.000
_cell.length_c   1.000
_cell.angle_alpha   90.00
_cell.angle_beta   90.00
_cell.angle_gamma   90.00
#
_symmetry.space_group_name_H-M   'P 1'
#
loop_
_entity.id
_entity.type
_entity.pdbx_description
1 polymer ?
#
loop_
_entity_poly.entity_id
_entity_poly.type
_entity_poly.pdbx_seq_one_letter_code
_entity_poly.pdbx_strand_id
1 'polypeptide(L)'
;MDLSEPVDYITRTIEQYSALGYEPYQWAHRPDPPAWQPLGQPLSESTVLLVGSGGAYREGQVAFHWKDDTGIRRIPTDQPASDVRVTHFAYDLEPARSDPNIVFPVDRLNEMVAAGVIGGLAPEALACMGGIYSVRRAEEELAPAIVDAVQQMPTDIDLVVLVPV
;
A
#
# COMPACT_ATOMS: atom_id res chain seq x y z
N MET A 1 -15.42 29.01 -13.18
CA MET A 1 -14.52 28.34 -12.22
C MET A 1 -13.19 29.02 -12.34
N ASP A 2 -12.72 29.60 -11.24
CA ASP A 2 -11.34 30.02 -11.12
C ASP A 2 -10.47 28.75 -11.14
N LEU A 3 -9.55 28.64 -12.09
CA LEU A 3 -8.67 27.47 -12.24
C LEU A 3 -7.48 27.53 -11.26
N SER A 4 -7.38 28.59 -10.44
CA SER A 4 -6.30 28.79 -9.48
C SER A 4 -6.58 28.22 -8.08
N GLU A 5 -7.84 27.91 -7.76
CA GLU A 5 -8.19 27.27 -6.47
C GLU A 5 -8.15 25.74 -6.57
N PRO A 6 -7.54 25.04 -5.59
CA PRO A 6 -7.58 23.59 -5.52
C PRO A 6 -9.02 23.08 -5.48
N VAL A 7 -9.32 22.06 -6.28
CA VAL A 7 -10.62 21.38 -6.23
C VAL A 7 -10.72 20.61 -4.92
N ASP A 8 -11.75 20.90 -4.12
CA ASP A 8 -12.12 20.04 -3.00
C ASP A 8 -12.68 18.72 -3.54
N TYR A 9 -11.82 17.71 -3.62
CA TYR A 9 -12.15 16.40 -4.16
C TYR A 9 -13.22 15.68 -3.33
N ILE A 10 -13.26 15.88 -2.00
CA ILE A 10 -14.26 15.25 -1.14
C ILE A 10 -15.64 15.82 -1.44
N THR A 11 -15.75 17.15 -1.42
CA THR A 11 -17.02 17.83 -1.74
C THR A 11 -17.48 17.48 -3.15
N ARG A 12 -16.58 17.53 -4.14
CA ARG A 12 -16.89 17.16 -5.53
C ARG A 12 -17.36 15.70 -5.67
N THR A 13 -16.73 14.78 -4.95
CA THR A 13 -17.12 13.36 -4.97
C THR A 13 -18.50 13.16 -4.35
N ILE A 14 -18.79 13.82 -3.23
CA ILE A 14 -20.11 13.77 -2.59
C ILE A 14 -21.20 14.26 -3.56
N GLU A 15 -21.00 15.42 -4.17
CA GLU A 15 -21.95 16.00 -5.14
C GLU A 15 -22.16 15.08 -6.35
N GLN A 16 -21.08 14.52 -6.91
CA GLN A 16 -21.15 13.62 -8.06
C GLN A 16 -21.94 12.33 -7.74
N TYR A 17 -21.67 11.69 -6.60
CA TYR A 17 -22.35 10.46 -6.21
C TYR A 17 -23.81 10.72 -5.82
N SER A 18 -24.09 11.84 -5.15
CA SER A 18 -25.46 12.26 -4.82
C SER A 18 -26.28 12.51 -6.08
N ALA A 19 -25.71 13.14 -7.11
CA ALA A 19 -26.37 13.34 -8.40
C ALA A 19 -26.71 12.02 -9.13
N LEU A 20 -25.99 10.94 -8.83
CA LEU A 20 -26.24 9.59 -9.34
C LEU A 20 -27.22 8.78 -8.46
N GLY A 21 -27.73 9.37 -7.37
CA GLY A 21 -28.67 8.73 -6.44
C GLY A 21 -28.03 7.78 -5.42
N TYR A 22 -26.70 7.84 -5.26
CA TYR A 22 -26.00 7.10 -4.21
C TYR A 22 -26.05 7.86 -2.88
N GLU A 23 -26.14 7.12 -1.79
CA GLU A 23 -25.90 7.66 -0.45
C GLU A 23 -24.46 8.21 -0.36
N PRO A 24 -24.22 9.33 0.33
CA PRO A 24 -22.89 9.87 0.51
C PRO A 24 -21.96 8.84 1.15
N TYR A 25 -20.78 8.67 0.57
CA TYR A 25 -19.75 7.81 1.15
C TYR A 25 -19.37 8.33 2.54
N GLN A 26 -19.41 7.44 3.53
CA GLN A 26 -18.99 7.76 4.88
C GLN A 26 -17.47 7.65 5.00
N TRP A 27 -16.80 8.78 4.76
CA TRP A 27 -15.36 8.89 4.91
C TRP A 27 -14.92 8.55 6.33
N ALA A 28 -13.80 7.85 6.46
CA ALA A 28 -13.17 7.65 7.76
C ALA A 28 -12.77 9.01 8.35
N HIS A 29 -13.23 9.30 9.56
CA HIS A 29 -12.86 10.51 10.29
C HIS A 29 -11.95 10.13 11.45
N ARG A 30 -10.66 10.48 11.35
CA ARG A 30 -9.65 10.26 12.40
C ARG A 30 -9.12 11.61 12.87
N PRO A 31 -9.68 12.19 13.94
CA PRO A 31 -9.27 13.51 14.42
C PRO A 31 -7.88 13.46 15.07
N ASP A 32 -7.48 12.31 15.60
CA ASP A 32 -6.20 12.12 16.25
C ASP A 32 -5.12 11.71 15.23
N PRO A 33 -3.90 12.26 15.36
CA PRO A 33 -2.79 11.81 14.53
C PRO A 33 -2.46 10.34 14.81
N PRO A 34 -1.93 9.59 13.83
CA PRO A 34 -1.39 8.27 14.07
C PRO A 34 -0.33 8.31 15.19
N ALA A 35 -0.21 7.22 15.94
CA ALA A 35 0.77 7.07 17.01
C ALA A 35 2.19 6.86 16.45
N TRP A 36 2.69 7.84 15.69
CA TRP A 36 4.01 7.82 15.06
C TRP A 36 5.10 7.56 16.10
N GLN A 37 6.00 6.64 15.78
CA GLN A 37 7.17 6.34 16.59
C GLN A 37 8.41 6.95 15.91
N PRO A 38 9.27 7.66 16.66
CA PRO A 38 10.54 8.12 16.11
C PRO A 38 11.43 6.91 15.80
N LEU A 39 12.26 7.04 14.75
CA LEU A 39 13.21 5.99 14.40
C LEU A 39 14.30 5.88 15.48
N GLY A 40 14.52 4.67 15.99
CA GLY A 40 15.46 4.41 17.08
C GLY A 40 16.93 4.35 16.66
N GLN A 41 17.21 4.22 15.35
CA GLN A 41 18.55 4.04 14.79
C GLN A 41 18.67 4.68 13.41
N PRO A 42 19.90 4.85 12.85
CA PRO A 42 20.08 5.35 11.50
C PRO A 42 19.43 4.43 10.45
N LEU A 43 18.93 4.99 9.35
CA LEU A 43 18.34 4.21 8.26
C LEU A 43 19.27 3.12 7.73
N SER A 44 20.57 3.41 7.63
CA SER A 44 21.62 2.47 7.20
C SER A 44 21.79 1.25 8.13
N GLU A 45 21.14 1.25 9.29
CA GLU A 45 21.09 0.14 10.24
C GLU A 45 19.66 -0.41 10.40
N SER A 46 18.66 0.15 9.70
CA SER A 46 17.26 -0.24 9.78
C SER A 46 16.88 -1.29 8.74
N THR A 47 16.14 -2.30 9.18
CA THR A 47 15.39 -3.23 8.33
C THR A 47 14.06 -2.60 7.97
N VAL A 48 13.86 -2.34 6.68
CA VAL A 48 12.65 -1.72 6.15
C VAL A 48 11.69 -2.79 5.66
N LEU A 49 10.40 -2.61 5.90
CA LEU A 49 9.33 -3.38 5.27
C LEU A 49 8.62 -2.52 4.22
N LEU A 50 8.47 -3.06 3.01
CA LEU A 50 7.59 -2.50 2.00
C LEU A 50 6.15 -3.01 2.21
N VAL A 51 5.19 -2.09 2.30
CA VAL A 51 3.76 -2.35 2.20
C VAL A 51 3.20 -1.60 1.01
N GLY A 52 2.69 -2.30 -0.01
CA GLY A 52 2.09 -1.69 -1.19
C GLY A 52 0.59 -1.91 -1.25
N SER A 53 -0.20 -0.84 -1.44
CA SER A 53 -1.64 -0.95 -1.64
C SER A 53 -2.05 -1.04 -3.11
N GLY A 54 -1.06 -1.21 -3.99
CA GLY A 54 -1.19 -1.25 -5.45
C GLY A 54 -1.92 -2.45 -6.03
N GLY A 55 -2.34 -3.42 -5.22
CA GLY A 55 -2.83 -4.70 -5.72
C GLY A 55 -1.73 -5.55 -6.39
N ALA A 56 -0.50 -5.45 -5.89
CA ALA A 56 0.65 -6.24 -6.34
C ALA A 56 0.54 -7.70 -5.85
N TYR A 57 0.81 -8.65 -6.72
CA TYR A 57 0.84 -10.07 -6.39
C TYR A 57 1.85 -10.79 -7.26
N ARG A 58 2.21 -12.02 -6.89
CA ARG A 58 3.16 -12.81 -7.66
C ARG A 58 2.48 -13.84 -8.56
N GLU A 59 3.14 -14.21 -9.65
CA GLU A 59 2.74 -15.39 -10.42
C GLU A 59 2.58 -16.63 -9.51
N GLY A 60 1.50 -17.39 -9.70
CA GLY A 60 1.09 -18.48 -8.81
C GLY A 60 0.22 -18.07 -7.62
N GLN A 61 0.16 -16.78 -7.28
CA GLN A 61 -0.79 -16.26 -6.29
C GLN A 61 -2.13 -15.89 -6.94
N VAL A 62 -3.20 -15.94 -6.13
CA VAL A 62 -4.52 -15.48 -6.56
C VAL A 62 -4.52 -13.96 -6.63
N ALA A 63 -4.94 -13.41 -7.77
CA ALA A 63 -5.11 -11.97 -7.98
C ALA A 63 -6.15 -11.38 -7.01
N PHE A 64 -6.02 -10.10 -6.65
CA PHE A 64 -6.99 -9.45 -5.77
C PHE A 64 -8.36 -9.30 -6.42
N HIS A 65 -9.39 -9.43 -5.60
CA HIS A 65 -10.76 -9.10 -5.99
C HIS A 65 -11.01 -7.60 -5.82
N TRP A 66 -11.68 -6.97 -6.79
CA TRP A 66 -11.90 -5.51 -6.79
C TRP A 66 -12.81 -5.02 -5.66
N LYS A 67 -13.64 -5.90 -5.10
CA LYS A 67 -14.65 -5.56 -4.08
C LYS A 67 -14.15 -5.89 -2.68
N ASP A 68 -13.59 -4.89 -2.00
CA ASP A 68 -13.20 -4.92 -0.57
C ASP A 68 -12.38 -6.17 -0.16
N ASP A 69 -11.44 -6.58 -1.03
CA ASP A 69 -10.52 -7.67 -0.72
C ASP A 69 -9.55 -7.23 0.38
N THR A 70 -9.70 -7.86 1.55
CA THR A 70 -8.91 -7.62 2.76
C THR A 70 -7.73 -8.58 2.89
N GLY A 71 -7.55 -9.47 1.91
CA GLY A 71 -6.42 -10.37 1.85
C GLY A 71 -5.11 -9.62 1.64
N ILE A 72 -4.02 -10.23 2.08
CA ILE A 72 -2.66 -9.77 1.82
C ILE A 72 -1.94 -10.78 0.93
N ARG A 73 -0.91 -10.32 0.22
CA ARG A 73 0.04 -11.16 -0.49
C ARG A 73 1.43 -10.88 0.06
N ARG A 74 2.16 -11.94 0.37
CA ARG A 74 3.58 -11.87 0.74
C ARG A 74 4.39 -12.06 -0.52
N ILE A 75 5.27 -11.12 -0.82
CA ILE A 75 6.08 -11.13 -2.04
C ILE A 75 7.54 -11.14 -1.60
N PRO A 76 8.32 -12.18 -1.92
CA PRO A 76 9.74 -12.21 -1.57
C PRO A 76 10.48 -11.00 -2.13
N THR A 77 11.34 -10.39 -1.33
CA THR A 77 12.06 -9.17 -1.69
C THR A 77 13.41 -9.43 -2.35
N ASP A 78 13.88 -10.68 -2.33
CA ASP A 78 15.08 -11.15 -3.00
C ASP A 78 14.87 -11.44 -4.50
N GLN A 79 13.64 -11.22 -4.99
CA GLN A 79 13.23 -11.50 -6.35
C GLN A 79 12.87 -10.21 -7.11
N PRO A 80 13.13 -10.16 -8.43
CA PRO A 80 13.00 -8.93 -9.20
C PRO A 80 11.53 -8.51 -9.32
N ALA A 81 11.29 -7.20 -9.37
CA ALA A 81 9.94 -6.66 -9.57
C ALA A 81 9.30 -7.13 -10.88
N SER A 82 10.06 -7.60 -11.88
CA SER A 82 9.53 -8.17 -13.12
C SER A 82 8.63 -9.39 -12.92
N ASP A 83 8.75 -10.08 -11.78
CA ASP A 83 7.90 -11.21 -11.41
C ASP A 83 6.58 -10.77 -10.72
N VAL A 84 6.47 -9.48 -10.41
CA VAL A 84 5.29 -8.89 -9.78
C VAL A 84 4.26 -8.58 -10.85
N ARG A 85 3.04 -9.02 -10.61
CA ARG A 85 1.83 -8.71 -11.37
C ARG A 85 0.99 -7.73 -10.58
N VAL A 86 0.12 -7.02 -11.28
CA VAL A 86 -0.68 -5.95 -10.69
C VAL A 86 -2.13 -6.03 -11.16
N THR A 87 -3.06 -5.98 -10.20
CA THR A 87 -4.48 -5.85 -10.46
C THR A 87 -5.08 -4.82 -9.51
N HIS A 88 -5.68 -3.77 -10.05
CA HIS A 88 -6.30 -2.71 -9.27
C HIS A 88 -7.36 -2.00 -10.11
N PHE A 89 -8.42 -1.46 -9.49
CA PHE A 89 -9.51 -0.80 -10.22
C PHE A 89 -9.37 0.72 -10.31
N ALA A 90 -8.53 1.33 -9.47
CA ALA A 90 -8.51 2.79 -9.30
C ALA A 90 -7.46 3.55 -10.14
N TYR A 91 -6.60 2.85 -10.89
CA TYR A 91 -5.58 3.50 -11.73
C TYR A 91 -5.30 2.69 -13.00
N ASP A 92 -4.62 3.33 -13.97
CA ASP A 92 -4.22 2.70 -15.21
C ASP A 92 -3.13 1.65 -14.97
N LEU A 93 -3.45 0.39 -15.27
CA LEU A 93 -2.56 -0.72 -15.04
C LEU A 93 -1.45 -0.84 -16.09
N GLU A 94 -1.55 -0.19 -17.25
CA GLU A 94 -0.57 -0.36 -18.32
C GLU A 94 0.86 0.04 -17.88
N PRO A 95 1.11 1.24 -17.31
CA PRO A 95 2.42 1.60 -16.80
C PRO A 95 2.90 0.66 -15.69
N ALA A 96 2.04 0.34 -14.72
CA ALA A 96 2.40 -0.51 -13.58
C ALA A 96 2.65 -1.97 -13.97
N ARG A 97 2.07 -2.45 -15.06
CA ARG A 97 2.37 -3.78 -15.61
C ARG A 97 3.67 -3.79 -16.41
N SER A 98 4.06 -2.66 -17.00
CA SER A 98 5.34 -2.50 -17.68
C SER A 98 6.49 -2.34 -16.68
N ASP A 99 6.27 -1.60 -15.59
CA ASP A 99 7.21 -1.47 -14.47
C ASP A 99 6.46 -1.49 -13.13
N PRO A 100 6.42 -2.65 -12.45
CA PRO A 100 5.78 -2.77 -11.14
C PRO A 100 6.38 -1.87 -10.07
N ASN A 101 7.62 -1.38 -10.24
CA ASN A 101 8.25 -0.48 -9.27
C ASN A 101 7.51 0.86 -9.12
N ILE A 102 6.64 1.23 -10.06
CA ILE A 102 5.80 2.44 -9.98
C ILE A 102 4.87 2.38 -8.76
N VAL A 103 4.35 1.18 -8.44
CA VAL A 103 3.37 0.96 -7.36
C VAL A 103 3.87 -0.01 -6.29
N PHE A 104 4.99 -0.69 -6.54
CA PHE A 104 5.61 -1.68 -5.67
C PHE A 104 7.14 -1.68 -5.84
N PRO A 105 7.84 -0.66 -5.29
CA PRO A 105 9.25 -0.32 -5.59
C PRO A 105 10.28 -1.24 -4.92
N VAL A 106 10.12 -2.56 -5.04
CA VAL A 106 11.01 -3.55 -4.41
C VAL A 106 12.44 -3.47 -4.96
N ASP A 107 12.62 -3.28 -6.27
CA ASP A 107 13.97 -3.16 -6.86
C ASP A 107 14.64 -1.87 -6.40
N ARG A 108 13.88 -0.77 -6.34
CA ARG A 108 14.39 0.54 -5.90
C ARG A 108 14.82 0.51 -4.43
N LEU A 109 14.10 -0.22 -3.58
CA LEU A 109 14.52 -0.41 -2.19
C LEU A 109 15.75 -1.30 -2.08
N ASN A 110 15.86 -2.36 -2.88
CA ASN A 110 17.09 -3.16 -2.95
C ASN A 110 18.30 -2.35 -3.45
N GLU A 111 18.11 -1.41 -4.38
CA GLU A 111 19.16 -0.47 -4.80
C GLU A 111 19.59 0.44 -3.63
N MET A 112 18.66 0.87 -2.77
CA MET A 112 18.97 1.62 -1.56
C MET A 112 19.73 0.80 -0.51
N VAL A 113 19.43 -0.51 -0.38
CA VAL A 113 20.22 -1.45 0.43
C VAL A 113 21.65 -1.54 -0.13
N ALA A 114 21.79 -1.75 -1.44
CA ALA A 114 23.09 -1.87 -2.10
C ALA A 114 23.94 -0.58 -1.98
N ALA A 115 23.28 0.58 -1.95
CA ALA A 115 23.92 1.87 -1.72
C ALA A 115 24.23 2.17 -0.24
N GLY A 116 23.80 1.32 0.70
CA GLY A 116 23.97 1.52 2.14
C GLY A 116 23.08 2.63 2.73
N VAL A 117 22.04 3.05 2.00
CA VAL A 117 21.09 4.08 2.48
C VAL A 117 20.14 3.49 3.52
N ILE A 118 19.72 2.24 3.33
CA ILE A 118 18.98 1.45 4.32
C ILE A 118 19.77 0.19 4.68
N GLY A 119 19.64 -0.29 5.91
CA GLY A 119 20.41 -1.43 6.42
C GLY A 119 19.98 -2.76 5.81
N GLY A 120 18.69 -2.90 5.51
CA GLY A 120 18.15 -4.08 4.86
C GLY A 120 16.69 -3.92 4.48
N LEU A 121 16.21 -4.89 3.73
CA LEU A 121 14.79 -5.05 3.39
C LEU A 121 14.30 -6.34 4.04
N ALA A 122 13.09 -6.31 4.59
CA ALA A 122 12.41 -7.49 5.13
C ALA A 122 12.39 -8.61 4.06
N PRO A 123 12.43 -9.90 4.43
CA PRO A 123 12.49 -11.01 3.47
C PRO A 123 11.27 -11.09 2.55
N GLU A 124 10.14 -10.53 2.99
CA GLU A 124 8.92 -10.41 2.21
C GLU A 124 8.36 -9.01 2.37
N ALA A 125 7.89 -8.45 1.26
CA ALA A 125 7.04 -7.28 1.22
C ALA A 125 5.57 -7.70 1.30
N LEU A 126 4.72 -6.84 1.84
CA LEU A 126 3.29 -7.08 1.93
C LEU A 126 2.56 -6.26 0.88
N ALA A 127 1.65 -6.90 0.17
CA ALA A 127 0.77 -6.22 -0.76
C ALA A 127 -0.69 -6.43 -0.39
N CYS A 128 -1.51 -5.42 -0.60
CA CYS A 128 -2.97 -5.49 -0.44
C CYS A 128 -3.67 -4.76 -1.57
N MET A 129 -4.98 -4.93 -1.64
CA MET A 129 -5.81 -4.29 -2.66
C MET A 129 -5.90 -2.76 -2.48
N GLY A 130 -5.85 -2.23 -1.26
CA GLY A 130 -5.91 -0.77 -1.00
C GLY A 130 -7.28 -0.11 -1.23
N GLY A 131 -7.96 -0.44 -2.34
CA GLY A 131 -9.30 0.00 -2.68
C GLY A 131 -10.40 -0.69 -1.88
N ILE A 132 -10.51 -0.38 -0.58
CA ILE A 132 -11.53 -0.90 0.32
C ILE A 132 -12.47 0.24 0.74
N TYR A 133 -13.73 0.16 0.35
CA TYR A 133 -14.78 1.13 0.70
C TYR A 133 -15.32 0.92 2.13
N SER A 134 -15.22 -0.28 2.68
CA SER A 134 -15.64 -0.52 4.05
C SER A 134 -14.53 -0.17 5.04
N VAL A 135 -14.64 0.98 5.69
CA VAL A 135 -13.74 1.40 6.79
C VAL A 135 -13.62 0.30 7.85
N ARG A 136 -14.76 -0.29 8.24
CA ARG A 136 -14.81 -1.40 9.19
C ARG A 136 -13.96 -2.59 8.75
N ARG A 137 -14.05 -3.02 7.48
CA ARG A 137 -13.24 -4.13 6.95
C ARG A 137 -11.75 -3.77 6.92
N ALA A 138 -11.41 -2.54 6.57
CA ALA A 138 -10.02 -2.10 6.60
C ALA A 138 -9.43 -2.15 8.02
N GLU A 139 -10.21 -1.74 9.04
CA GLU A 139 -9.79 -1.70 10.44
C GLU A 139 -9.83 -3.06 11.15
N GLU A 140 -10.86 -3.87 10.91
CA GLU A 140 -11.10 -5.10 11.65
C GLU A 140 -10.52 -6.33 10.93
N GLU A 141 -10.22 -6.25 9.63
CA GLU A 141 -9.70 -7.37 8.85
C GLU A 141 -8.30 -7.09 8.29
N LEU A 142 -8.16 -6.06 7.43
CA LEU A 142 -6.88 -5.81 6.73
C LEU A 142 -5.76 -5.37 7.68
N ALA A 143 -6.02 -4.36 8.52
CA ALA A 143 -4.98 -3.82 9.41
C ALA A 143 -4.44 -4.89 10.40
N PRO A 144 -5.30 -5.70 11.07
CA PRO A 144 -4.83 -6.82 11.88
C PRO A 144 -4.03 -7.85 11.07
N ALA A 145 -4.47 -8.19 9.85
CA ALA A 145 -3.73 -9.13 9.00
C ALA A 145 -2.32 -8.63 8.64
N ILE A 146 -2.17 -7.32 8.39
CA ILE A 146 -0.85 -6.71 8.17
C ILE A 146 -0.01 -6.80 9.46
N VAL A 147 -0.55 -6.43 10.61
CA VAL A 147 0.16 -6.48 11.90
C VAL A 147 0.61 -7.91 12.22
N ASP A 148 -0.28 -8.88 12.07
CA ASP A 148 0.01 -10.30 12.29
C ASP A 148 1.12 -10.77 11.34
N ALA A 149 1.08 -10.38 10.06
CA ALA A 149 2.10 -10.75 9.09
C ALA A 149 3.47 -10.16 9.43
N VAL A 150 3.52 -8.93 9.97
CA VAL A 150 4.75 -8.29 10.47
C VAL A 150 5.29 -9.02 11.69
N GLN A 151 4.44 -9.32 12.67
CA GLN A 151 4.83 -10.02 13.90
C GLN A 151 5.32 -11.45 13.65
N GLN A 152 4.90 -12.07 12.55
CA GLN A 152 5.32 -13.41 12.13
C GLN A 152 6.58 -13.41 11.25
N MET A 153 7.18 -12.24 10.97
CA MET A 153 8.42 -12.19 10.19
C MET A 153 9.59 -12.78 11.00
N PRO A 154 10.55 -13.45 10.34
CA PRO A 154 11.71 -14.01 11.00
C PRO A 154 12.77 -12.97 11.37
N THR A 155 12.51 -11.69 11.12
CA THR A 155 13.41 -10.56 11.37
C THR A 155 12.63 -9.40 11.97
N ASP A 156 13.29 -8.62 12.81
CA ASP A 156 12.70 -7.42 13.39
C ASP A 156 12.57 -6.33 12.31
N ILE A 157 11.44 -5.61 12.34
CA ILE A 157 11.14 -4.53 11.39
C ILE A 157 11.22 -3.19 12.11
N ASP A 158 12.13 -2.34 11.66
CA ASP A 158 12.38 -1.03 12.27
C ASP A 158 11.53 0.07 11.66
N LEU A 159 11.19 -0.08 10.36
CA LEU A 159 10.46 0.91 9.59
C LEU A 159 9.54 0.24 8.57
N VAL A 160 8.32 0.75 8.43
CA VAL A 160 7.41 0.38 7.35
C VAL A 160 7.31 1.54 6.36
N VAL A 161 7.55 1.27 5.08
CA VAL A 161 7.26 2.18 3.97
C VAL A 161 5.94 1.75 3.34
N LEU A 162 4.93 2.58 3.48
CA LEU A 162 3.64 2.42 2.82
C LEU A 162 3.67 3.14 1.46
N VAL A 163 3.39 2.41 0.39
CA VAL A 163 3.23 2.93 -0.97
C VAL A 163 1.73 2.89 -1.32
N PRO A 164 1.00 4.00 -1.13
CA PRO A 164 -0.41 4.09 -1.48
C PRO A 164 -0.63 4.31 -2.99
N VAL A 165 -1.79 3.91 -3.50
CA VAL A 165 -2.28 4.15 -4.87
C VAL A 165 -3.71 4.66 -4.89
#